data_AF-A0A936BWP0-F1
#
_entry.id   AF-A0A936BWP0-F1
#
_cell.length_a   1.000
_cell.length_b   1.000
_cell.length_c   1.000
_cell.angle_alpha   90.00
_cell.angle_beta   90.00
_cell.angle_gamma   90.00
#
_symmetry.space_group_name_H-M   'P 1'
#
loop_
_entity.id
_entity.type
_entity.pdbx_description
1 polymer ?
#
loop_
_entity_poly.entity_id
_entity_poly.type
_entity_poly.pdbx_seq_one_letter_code
_entity_poly.pdbx_strand_id
1 'polypeptide(L)'
;MGTTLVNQLDFLGGQRRVGPSTPLPVLDERERGTTFHEVPVKAILNSPAATGMGFWSLNPYVGCEFGCTYCYARETHKWVVERQTGDEAPDVVTAEEAFEKQILVKVTAAAVLKRTLFPKRLAASRWSSAPPPTRTS
;
A
#
# COMPACT_ATOMS: atom_id res chain seq x y z
N MET A 1 -5.76 3.87 27.34
CA MET A 1 -4.43 4.35 26.94
C MET A 1 -4.16 3.78 25.55
N GLY A 2 -4.00 4.67 24.56
CA GLY A 2 -4.37 4.45 23.15
C GLY A 2 -3.54 3.43 22.38
N THR A 3 -4.26 2.67 21.55
CA THR A 3 -3.79 1.59 20.68
C THR A 3 -2.96 2.13 19.52
N THR A 4 -1.75 1.61 19.36
CA THR A 4 -0.75 1.96 18.35
C THR A 4 -1.16 1.49 16.94
N LEU A 5 -2.11 2.17 16.29
CA LEU A 5 -2.48 2.00 14.88
C LEU A 5 -1.58 2.86 13.97
N VAL A 6 -0.25 2.70 14.03
CA VAL A 6 0.67 3.62 13.31
C VAL A 6 1.63 2.94 12.33
N ASN A 7 1.94 1.65 12.44
CA ASN A 7 3.12 1.11 11.71
C ASN A 7 2.86 0.42 10.36
N GLN A 8 1.62 0.35 9.85
CA GLN A 8 1.38 -0.04 8.45
C GLN A 8 1.64 1.12 7.48
N LEU A 9 1.58 2.35 7.99
CA LEU A 9 1.56 3.59 7.21
C LEU A 9 2.95 4.07 6.77
N ASP A 10 4.02 3.62 7.44
CA ASP A 10 5.39 4.02 7.13
C ASP A 10 5.93 3.42 5.82
N PHE A 11 5.27 2.39 5.28
CA PHE A 11 5.69 1.71 4.05
C PHE A 11 5.31 2.46 2.78
N LEU A 12 4.33 3.37 2.86
CA LEU A 12 3.99 4.32 1.82
C LEU A 12 4.45 5.68 2.31
N GLY A 13 5.73 5.99 2.08
CA GLY A 13 6.45 7.13 2.63
C GLY A 13 5.55 8.26 3.12
N GLY A 14 5.44 8.37 4.46
CA GLY A 14 4.54 9.27 5.18
C GLY A 14 4.84 10.75 4.98
N GLN A 15 4.66 11.24 3.75
CA GLN A 15 4.45 12.65 3.50
C GLN A 15 3.09 12.78 2.83
N ARG A 16 2.11 13.18 3.64
CA ARG A 16 0.94 13.92 3.16
C ARG A 16 1.47 14.99 2.20
N ARG A 17 1.15 14.92 0.91
CA ARG A 17 1.59 15.94 -0.04
C ARG A 17 1.02 17.28 0.45
N VAL A 18 1.88 18.19 0.90
CA VAL A 18 1.51 19.56 1.22
C VAL A 18 1.92 20.39 -0.01
N GLY A 19 0.99 20.56 -0.93
CA GLY A 19 1.16 21.23 -2.22
C GLY A 19 -0.03 20.90 -3.13
N PRO A 20 -0.26 21.65 -4.22
CA PRO A 20 -1.37 21.37 -5.14
C PRO A 20 -1.30 19.92 -5.62
N SER A 21 -2.43 19.21 -5.55
CA SER A 21 -2.60 17.81 -5.97
C SER A 21 -2.25 17.68 -7.45
N THR A 22 -0.99 17.36 -7.75
CA THR A 22 -0.67 16.91 -9.12
C THR A 22 -1.34 15.56 -9.31
N PRO A 23 -2.23 15.39 -10.31
CA PRO A 23 -2.83 14.11 -10.61
C PRO A 23 -1.75 13.05 -10.80
N LEU A 24 -1.99 11.84 -10.30
CA LEU A 24 -1.06 10.74 -10.52
C LEU A 24 -0.97 10.46 -12.02
N PRO A 25 0.23 10.20 -12.58
CA PRO A 25 0.37 9.82 -13.97
C PRO A 25 -0.41 8.54 -14.27
N VAL A 26 -1.21 8.54 -15.33
CA VAL A 26 -1.93 7.37 -15.80
C VAL A 26 -0.99 6.51 -16.66
N LEU A 27 -0.83 5.25 -16.28
CA LEU A 27 0.00 4.26 -16.97
C LEU A 27 -0.79 3.50 -18.04
N ASP A 28 -2.04 3.15 -17.75
CA ASP A 28 -2.90 2.34 -18.61
C ASP A 28 -4.37 2.59 -18.26
N GLU A 29 -5.25 2.38 -19.23
CA GLU A 29 -6.70 2.42 -19.06
C GLU A 29 -7.33 1.23 -19.79
N ARG A 30 -8.15 0.47 -19.08
CA ARG A 30 -8.83 -0.70 -19.63
C ARG A 30 -10.20 -0.33 -20.13
N GLU A 31 -10.67 -1.06 -21.15
CA GLU A 31 -12.01 -0.89 -21.73
C GLU A 31 -13.13 -1.02 -20.69
N ARG A 32 -12.91 -1.71 -19.58
CA ARG A 32 -13.86 -1.84 -18.46
C ARG A 32 -13.85 -0.65 -17.49
N GLY A 33 -13.10 0.40 -17.79
CA GLY A 33 -13.03 1.63 -16.98
C GLY A 33 -12.05 1.54 -15.80
N THR A 34 -11.13 0.59 -15.80
CA THR A 34 -10.03 0.55 -14.83
C THR A 34 -8.91 1.48 -15.29
N THR A 35 -8.50 2.39 -14.43
CA THR A 35 -7.34 3.27 -14.62
C THR A 35 -6.19 2.83 -13.71
N PHE A 36 -5.00 2.70 -14.28
CA PHE A 36 -3.77 2.39 -13.56
C PHE A 36 -2.95 3.66 -13.35
N HIS A 37 -2.64 3.97 -12.11
CA HIS A 37 -1.89 5.16 -11.72
C HIS A 37 -0.49 4.82 -11.26
N GLU A 38 0.49 5.60 -11.70
CA GLU A 38 1.85 5.48 -11.21
C GLU A 38 1.99 6.04 -9.79
N VAL A 39 2.58 5.24 -8.88
CA VAL A 39 2.96 5.70 -7.55
C VAL A 39 4.42 5.35 -7.25
N PRO A 40 5.29 6.33 -6.97
CA PRO A 40 6.64 6.06 -6.48
C PRO A 40 6.59 5.64 -5.01
N VAL A 41 7.36 4.61 -4.64
CA VAL A 41 7.43 4.12 -3.26
C VAL A 41 8.85 4.04 -2.72
N LYS A 42 8.97 4.14 -1.39
CA LYS A 42 10.25 4.02 -0.66
C LYS A 42 10.44 2.63 -0.03
N ALA A 43 9.36 1.87 0.17
CA ALA A 43 9.37 0.52 0.69
C ALA A 43 8.23 -0.32 0.06
N ILE A 44 8.40 -1.64 0.04
CA ILE A 44 7.45 -2.57 -0.60
C ILE A 44 7.14 -3.84 0.21
N LEU A 45 7.97 -4.14 1.21
CA LEU A 45 7.75 -5.25 2.12
C LEU A 45 6.99 -4.76 3.34
N ASN A 46 5.99 -5.49 3.79
CA ASN A 46 5.28 -5.25 5.03
C ASN A 46 5.72 -6.28 6.07
N SER A 47 5.97 -5.82 7.29
CA SER A 47 6.39 -6.70 8.38
C SER A 47 5.20 -7.44 9.01
N PRO A 48 5.45 -8.60 9.66
CA PRO A 48 4.48 -9.27 10.51
C PRO A 48 3.86 -8.33 11.56
N ALA A 49 4.69 -7.50 12.20
CA ALA A 49 4.25 -6.56 13.22
C ALA A 49 3.32 -5.46 12.66
N ALA A 50 3.54 -5.04 11.41
CA ALA A 50 2.72 -4.02 10.77
C ALA A 50 1.38 -4.57 10.27
N THR A 51 1.34 -5.84 9.86
CA THR A 51 0.16 -6.47 9.26
C THR A 51 -0.64 -7.33 10.23
N GLY A 52 -0.05 -7.71 11.36
CA GLY A 52 -0.58 -8.73 12.26
C GLY A 52 -0.54 -10.15 11.68
N MET A 53 0.04 -10.34 10.51
CA MET A 53 0.16 -11.65 9.86
C MET A 53 1.46 -12.34 10.29
N GLY A 54 1.48 -13.68 10.35
CA GLY A 54 2.68 -14.45 10.74
C GLY A 54 3.81 -14.48 9.71
N PHE A 55 3.78 -13.62 8.69
CA PHE A 55 4.72 -13.61 7.58
C PHE A 55 4.94 -12.19 7.04
N TRP A 56 6.07 -11.98 6.39
CA TRP A 56 6.31 -10.78 5.60
C TRP A 56 5.50 -10.86 4.31
N SER A 57 4.86 -9.76 3.93
CA SER A 57 4.13 -9.67 2.68
C SER A 57 4.77 -8.65 1.74
N LEU A 58 4.60 -8.84 0.45
CA LEU A 58 4.98 -7.90 -0.59
C LEU A 58 3.72 -7.42 -1.28
N ASN A 59 3.58 -6.11 -1.49
CA ASN A 59 2.46 -5.58 -2.23
C ASN A 59 2.90 -4.67 -3.39
N PRO A 60 2.84 -5.12 -4.66
CA PRO A 60 3.31 -4.35 -5.83
C PRO A 60 2.30 -3.33 -6.38
N TYR A 61 1.02 -3.42 -6.00
CA TYR A 61 -0.03 -2.48 -6.41
C TYR A 61 -1.06 -2.27 -5.30
N VAL A 62 -1.97 -1.32 -5.41
CA VAL A 62 -3.07 -1.11 -4.44
C VAL A 62 -4.36 -0.94 -5.22
N GLY A 63 -5.38 -1.75 -4.93
CA GLY A 63 -6.60 -1.89 -5.74
C GLY A 63 -6.64 -3.25 -6.44
N CYS A 64 -7.80 -3.67 -6.95
CA CYS A 64 -7.94 -4.94 -7.66
C CYS A 64 -9.16 -4.94 -8.56
N GLU A 65 -8.97 -5.16 -9.87
CA GLU A 65 -10.07 -5.22 -10.87
C GLU A 65 -11.10 -6.31 -10.54
N PHE A 66 -10.73 -7.32 -9.76
CA PHE A 66 -11.64 -8.42 -9.42
C PHE A 66 -12.64 -8.04 -8.32
N GLY A 67 -12.35 -7.03 -7.49
CA GLY A 67 -13.37 -6.49 -6.59
C GLY A 67 -13.99 -7.48 -5.59
N CYS A 68 -13.24 -8.41 -5.01
CA CYS A 68 -13.81 -9.28 -3.97
C CYS A 68 -14.39 -8.46 -2.81
N THR A 69 -15.68 -8.62 -2.50
CA THR A 69 -16.34 -7.95 -1.37
C THR A 69 -15.68 -8.27 -0.03
N TYR A 70 -15.09 -9.46 0.11
CA TYR A 70 -14.37 -9.92 1.31
C TYR A 70 -12.88 -9.57 1.31
N CYS A 71 -12.38 -8.77 0.37
CA CYS A 71 -10.96 -8.47 0.29
C CYS A 71 -10.53 -7.53 1.42
N TYR A 72 -9.63 -8.00 2.30
CA TYR A 72 -9.05 -7.18 3.38
C TYR A 72 -8.33 -5.92 2.87
N ALA A 73 -7.91 -5.89 1.60
CA ALA A 73 -7.17 -4.78 1.01
C ALA A 73 -8.05 -3.56 0.66
N ARG A 74 -9.38 -3.69 0.69
CA ARG A 74 -10.33 -2.60 0.38
C ARG A 74 -10.14 -1.39 1.29
N GLU A 75 -10.10 -1.63 2.60
CA GLU A 75 -9.86 -0.57 3.59
C GLU A 75 -8.53 0.12 3.35
N THR A 76 -7.48 -0.67 3.07
CA THR A 76 -6.15 -0.12 2.80
C THR A 76 -6.17 0.78 1.56
N HIS A 77 -6.87 0.39 0.50
CA HIS A 77 -6.95 1.19 -0.74
C HIS A 77 -7.55 2.57 -0.50
N LYS A 78 -8.68 2.65 0.21
CA LYS A 78 -9.32 3.92 0.57
C LYS A 78 -8.32 4.90 1.21
N TRP A 79 -7.60 4.44 2.23
CA TRP A 79 -6.59 5.25 2.92
C TRP A 79 -5.40 5.67 2.05
N VAL A 80 -5.05 4.89 1.04
CA VAL A 80 -3.94 5.22 0.13
C VAL A 80 -4.40 6.24 -0.89
N VAL A 81 -5.58 6.07 -1.47
CA VAL A 81 -6.16 7.04 -2.40
C VAL A 81 -6.29 8.40 -1.73
N GLU A 82 -6.94 8.47 -0.56
CA GLU A 82 -7.08 9.71 0.22
C GLU A 82 -5.74 10.44 0.44
N ARG A 83 -4.66 9.70 0.71
CA ARG A 83 -3.32 10.29 0.92
C ARG A 83 -2.62 10.73 -0.36
N GLN A 84 -2.92 10.09 -1.50
CA GLN A 84 -2.28 10.38 -2.78
C GLN A 84 -3.00 11.50 -3.54
N THR A 85 -4.34 11.54 -3.46
CA THR A 85 -5.18 12.49 -4.20
C THR A 85 -5.58 13.71 -3.38
N GLY A 86 -5.55 13.63 -2.04
CA GLY A 86 -6.01 14.72 -1.19
C GLY A 86 -7.49 15.02 -1.43
N ASP A 87 -7.85 16.32 -1.45
CA ASP A 87 -9.22 16.79 -1.69
C ASP A 87 -9.69 16.58 -3.15
N GLU A 88 -8.78 16.23 -4.08
CA GLU A 88 -9.08 15.94 -5.48
C GLU A 88 -9.11 14.43 -5.76
N ALA A 89 -9.82 13.70 -4.89
CA ALA A 89 -10.15 12.32 -5.20
C ALA A 89 -10.90 12.26 -6.55
N PRO A 90 -10.60 11.28 -7.42
CA PRO A 90 -11.35 11.08 -8.65
C PRO A 90 -12.85 11.00 -8.34
N ASP A 91 -13.67 11.40 -9.31
CA ASP A 91 -15.14 11.43 -9.23
C ASP A 91 -15.68 9.98 -9.23
N VAL A 92 -15.37 9.24 -8.16
CA VAL A 92 -15.80 7.85 -7.96
C VAL A 92 -16.97 7.86 -6.99
N VAL A 93 -18.03 7.15 -7.36
CA VAL A 93 -19.31 7.18 -6.63
C VAL A 93 -19.18 6.55 -5.25
N THR A 94 -18.29 5.56 -5.09
CA THR A 94 -18.03 4.86 -3.83
C THR A 94 -16.57 4.45 -3.65
N ALA A 95 -16.17 4.19 -2.41
CA ALA A 95 -14.84 3.66 -2.10
C ALA A 95 -14.61 2.26 -2.69
N GLU A 96 -15.69 1.48 -2.82
CA GLU A 96 -15.69 0.15 -3.39
C GLU A 96 -15.40 0.18 -4.89
N GLU A 97 -16.02 1.12 -5.61
CA GLU A 97 -15.74 1.32 -7.03
C GLU A 97 -14.33 1.86 -7.25
N ALA A 98 -13.84 2.72 -6.36
CA ALA A 98 -12.46 3.20 -6.42
C ALA A 98 -11.47 2.04 -6.30
N PHE A 99 -11.73 1.07 -5.40
CA PHE A 99 -10.88 -0.11 -5.23
C PHE A 99 -10.72 -0.93 -6.52
N GLU A 100 -11.80 -0.99 -7.31
CA GLU A 100 -11.86 -1.81 -8.52
C GLU A 100 -11.34 -1.08 -9.75
N LYS A 101 -11.63 0.22 -9.84
CA LYS A 101 -11.37 1.03 -11.04
C LYS A 101 -10.12 1.90 -10.93
N GLN A 102 -9.57 2.14 -9.75
CA GLN A 102 -8.43 3.04 -9.55
C GLN A 102 -7.26 2.27 -8.94
N ILE A 103 -6.41 1.68 -9.78
CA ILE A 103 -5.33 0.80 -9.33
C ILE A 103 -4.02 1.57 -9.27
N LEU A 104 -3.42 1.64 -8.09
CA LEU A 104 -2.14 2.30 -7.88
C LEU A 104 -1.00 1.31 -8.07
N VAL A 105 -0.17 1.53 -9.09
CA VAL A 105 0.95 0.66 -9.45
C VAL A 105 2.24 1.24 -8.89
N LYS A 106 2.96 0.44 -8.10
CA LYS A 106 4.25 0.84 -7.53
C LYS A 106 5.37 0.60 -8.54
N VAL A 107 5.57 1.51 -9.49
CA VAL A 107 6.53 1.31 -10.59
C VAL A 107 7.97 1.11 -10.12
N THR A 108 8.35 1.68 -8.96
CA THR A 108 9.68 1.50 -8.37
C THR A 108 9.83 0.20 -7.58
N ALA A 109 8.80 -0.65 -7.55
CA ALA A 109 8.73 -1.89 -6.77
C ALA A 109 9.98 -2.77 -6.87
N ALA A 110 10.39 -3.09 -8.09
CA ALA A 110 11.53 -3.99 -8.32
C ALA A 110 12.84 -3.40 -7.81
N ALA A 111 13.10 -2.12 -8.08
CA ALA A 111 14.30 -1.43 -7.63
C ALA A 111 14.36 -1.33 -6.09
N VAL A 112 13.23 -1.00 -5.47
CA VAL A 112 13.09 -0.91 -4.01
C VAL A 112 13.25 -2.29 -3.37
N LEU A 113 12.64 -3.34 -3.94
CA LEU A 113 12.77 -4.70 -3.45
C LEU A 113 14.22 -5.18 -3.49
N LYS A 114 14.93 -4.95 -4.61
CA LYS A 114 16.36 -5.31 -4.76
C LYS A 114 17.22 -4.63 -3.70
N ARG A 115 16.97 -3.34 -3.42
CA ARG A 115 17.64 -2.62 -2.35
C ARG A 115 17.29 -3.17 -0.98
N THR A 116 16.03 -3.57 -0.75
CA THR A 116 15.55 -4.06 0.54
C THR A 116 16.11 -5.44 0.86
N LEU A 117 16.17 -6.34 -0.13
CA LEU A 117 16.71 -7.70 0.00
C LEU A 117 18.24 -7.77 -0.11
N PHE A 118 18.93 -6.63 -0.15
CA PHE A 118 20.38 -6.61 -0.29
C PHE A 118 21.04 -7.30 0.93
N PRO A 119 21.95 -8.27 0.75
CA PRO A 119 22.46 -9.11 1.85
C PRO A 119 23.03 -8.34 3.04
N LYS A 120 23.74 -7.22 2.79
CA LYS A 120 24.27 -6.37 3.87
C LYS A 120 23.16 -5.76 4.75
N ARG A 121 21.98 -5.50 4.20
CA ARG A 121 20.82 -4.98 4.96
C ARG A 121 20.09 -6.07 5.71
N LEU A 122 19.91 -7.24 5.08
CA LEU A 122 19.30 -8.40 5.74
C LEU A 122 20.19 -8.93 6.88
N ALA A 123 21.51 -8.93 6.71
CA ALA A 123 22.46 -9.31 7.75
C ALA A 123 22.48 -8.32 8.93
N ALA A 124 22.19 -7.03 8.66
CA ALA A 124 22.08 -6.01 9.70
C ALA A 124 20.73 -6.05 10.42
N SER A 125 19.65 -6.52 9.77
CA SER A 125 18.37 -6.77 10.43
C SER A 125 18.49 -8.04 11.27
N ARG A 126 18.58 -7.90 12.59
CA ARG A 126 18.49 -9.04 13.52
C ARG A 126 17.11 -9.68 13.37
N TRP A 127 17.04 -10.77 12.62
CA TRP A 127 15.88 -11.65 12.59
C TRP A 127 15.66 -12.20 14.00
N SER A 128 14.54 -11.88 14.62
CA SER A 128 14.09 -12.56 15.83
C SER A 128 13.16 -13.69 15.41
N SER A 129 13.54 -14.92 15.70
CA SER A 129 12.70 -16.12 15.49
C SER A 129 11.49 -16.18 16.42
N ALA A 130 11.25 -15.15 17.24
CA ALA A 130 10.16 -15.13 18.19
C ALA A 130 8.82 -15.17 17.43
N PRO A 131 7.89 -16.07 17.82
CA PRO A 131 6.56 -16.10 17.22
C PRO A 131 5.86 -14.75 17.43
N PRO A 132 5.00 -14.32 16.48
CA PRO A 132 4.22 -13.10 16.65
C PRO A 132 3.41 -13.20 17.95
N PRO A 133 3.24 -12.09 18.70
CA PRO A 133 2.44 -12.12 19.92
C PRO A 133 1.03 -12.62 19.58
N THR A 134 0.58 -13.66 20.29
CA THR A 134 -0.78 -14.17 20.16
C THR A 134 -1.72 -13.06 20.59
N ARG A 135 -2.49 -12.52 19.65
CA ARG A 135 -3.51 -11.52 19.94
C ARG A 135 -4.68 -12.24 20.62
N THR A 136 -4.70 -12.23 21.95
CA THR A 136 -5.85 -12.72 22.73
C THR A 136 -7.06 -11.85 22.41
N SER A 137 -8.18 -12.50 22.09
CA SER A 137 -9.49 -11.91 21.83
C SER A 137 -10.04 -11.14 23.02
#